data_AF-I1L204-F1
#
_entry.id   AF-I1L204-F1
#
_cell.length_a   1.000
_cell.length_b   1.000
_cell.length_c   1.000
_cell.angle_alpha   90.00
_cell.angle_beta   90.00
_cell.angle_gamma   90.00
#
_symmetry.space_group_name_H-M   'P 1'
#
loop_
_entity.id
_entity.type
_entity.pdbx_description
1 polymer ?
#
loop_
_entity_poly.entity_id
_entity_poly.type
_entity_poly.pdbx_seq_one_letter_code
_entity_poly.pdbx_strand_id
1 'polypeptide(L)'
;MDTDATGDPVDKLKAIQNDDVEYQDEDDDFDDEEEEEDDPITLGFVDKPKNEWSLRRQYFPSKTGGVPAWLDPLNIPSGRSSVCDICGDPLQLLLQVYAPTDKETTFHRMLFVFMCPSMKCLLRDQHEQWKRHPEKPSRSVKVFRCQLPRINPFYSPECPQYNESHEPAGSGAALCDWCGTWKGDKLCSSCRQARYCSEKHQAMSWRTGHKTACQQMKVSSPVFGPNKSGTTSLESHKGHFGLEFCTFITASISLLDEI
;
A
#
# COMPACT_ATOMS: atom_id res chain seq x y z
N MET A 1 -58.32 -56.85 -10.66
CA MET A 1 -58.21 -58.26 -11.08
C MET A 1 -56.74 -58.45 -11.40
N ASP A 2 -56.02 -58.95 -10.41
CA ASP A 2 -54.65 -59.43 -10.55
C ASP A 2 -54.60 -60.59 -11.52
N THR A 3 -53.56 -60.68 -12.35
CA THR A 3 -52.86 -61.93 -12.64
C THR A 3 -51.50 -61.63 -13.28
N ASP A 4 -50.48 -61.97 -12.50
CA ASP A 4 -49.10 -62.30 -12.88
C ASP A 4 -49.01 -63.33 -14.02
N ALA A 5 -47.89 -63.29 -14.77
CA ALA A 5 -47.05 -64.44 -15.12
C ALA A 5 -46.01 -64.04 -16.20
N THR A 6 -44.72 -63.90 -15.86
CA THR A 6 -43.65 -64.93 -15.86
C THR A 6 -43.24 -65.42 -17.25
N GLY A 7 -41.94 -65.33 -17.58
CA GLY A 7 -41.28 -66.28 -18.47
C GLY A 7 -40.25 -65.69 -19.44
N ASP A 8 -38.99 -65.67 -19.04
CA ASP A 8 -37.83 -65.79 -19.96
C ASP A 8 -37.61 -67.30 -20.21
N PRO A 9 -37.23 -67.75 -21.42
CA PRO A 9 -35.79 -68.04 -21.62
C PRO A 9 -35.28 -67.91 -23.07
N VAL A 10 -34.11 -67.26 -23.19
CA VAL A 10 -32.89 -67.63 -23.92
C VAL A 10 -32.97 -68.82 -24.91
N ASP A 11 -32.66 -68.58 -26.20
CA ASP A 11 -31.87 -69.55 -26.99
C ASP A 11 -31.13 -68.95 -28.20
N LYS A 12 -29.80 -69.06 -28.10
CA LYS A 12 -28.75 -69.26 -29.10
C LYS A 12 -29.10 -69.23 -30.59
N LEU A 13 -28.28 -68.50 -31.37
CA LEU A 13 -27.44 -69.10 -32.42
C LEU A 13 -26.37 -68.12 -32.92
N LYS A 14 -25.11 -68.57 -32.86
CA LYS A 14 -23.90 -67.94 -33.40
C LYS A 14 -23.77 -68.29 -34.89
N ALA A 15 -23.32 -67.35 -35.73
CA ALA A 15 -22.34 -67.62 -36.80
C ALA A 15 -21.80 -66.30 -37.42
N ILE A 16 -20.58 -65.90 -37.06
CA ILE A 16 -19.36 -65.84 -37.93
C ILE A 16 -19.33 -64.63 -38.88
N GLN A 17 -18.49 -63.64 -38.56
CA GLN A 17 -17.29 -63.34 -39.37
C GLN A 17 -16.31 -62.48 -38.56
N ASN A 18 -15.09 -63.00 -38.46
CA ASN A 18 -13.92 -62.30 -37.96
C ASN A 18 -13.49 -61.30 -39.03
N ASP A 19 -13.35 -60.04 -38.66
CA ASP A 19 -12.47 -59.10 -39.35
C ASP A 19 -11.45 -58.61 -38.32
N ASP A 20 -10.19 -58.81 -38.67
CA ASP A 20 -8.99 -58.44 -37.95
C ASP A 20 -8.98 -56.93 -37.69
N VAL A 21 -8.94 -56.54 -36.41
CA VAL A 21 -8.51 -55.19 -36.01
C VAL A 21 -7.55 -55.36 -34.84
N GLU A 22 -6.26 -55.20 -35.13
CA GLU A 22 -5.23 -54.93 -34.13
C GLU A 22 -5.64 -53.65 -33.39
N TYR A 23 -6.08 -53.78 -32.13
CA TYR A 23 -6.17 -52.65 -31.22
C TYR A 23 -4.75 -52.32 -30.80
N GLN A 24 -4.25 -51.19 -31.30
CA GLN A 24 -3.04 -50.56 -30.76
C GLN A 24 -3.43 -49.91 -29.43
N ASP A 25 -2.76 -50.34 -28.36
CA ASP A 25 -2.84 -49.71 -27.05
C ASP A 25 -2.23 -48.29 -27.16
N GLU A 26 -3.07 -47.27 -27.28
CA GLU A 26 -2.69 -45.86 -27.10
C GLU A 26 -3.13 -45.43 -25.69
N ASP A 27 -2.41 -45.88 -24.67
CA ASP A 27 -2.56 -45.40 -23.29
C ASP A 27 -1.15 -45.20 -22.70
N ASP A 28 -0.56 -44.03 -22.96
CA ASP A 28 0.45 -43.44 -22.08
C ASP A 28 0.68 -41.97 -22.50
N ASP A 29 -0.23 -41.11 -22.06
CA ASP A 29 0.07 -39.69 -21.86
C ASP A 29 -0.51 -39.33 -20.49
N PHE A 30 0.08 -39.91 -19.44
CA PHE A 30 -0.03 -39.35 -18.10
C PHE A 30 0.70 -38.01 -18.14
N ASP A 31 -0.07 -36.94 -18.32
CA ASP A 31 0.34 -35.57 -18.07
C ASP A 31 0.66 -35.48 -16.57
N ASP A 32 1.89 -35.85 -16.20
CA ASP A 32 2.49 -35.50 -14.91
C ASP A 32 2.66 -33.97 -14.93
N GLU A 33 1.55 -33.24 -14.76
CA GLU A 33 1.58 -31.87 -14.26
C GLU A 33 2.19 -31.96 -12.85
N GLU A 34 3.52 -31.90 -12.78
CA GLU A 34 4.24 -31.64 -11.54
C GLU A 34 3.62 -30.37 -10.94
N GLU A 35 2.73 -30.54 -9.96
CA GLU A 35 2.28 -29.46 -9.09
C GLU A 35 3.55 -28.86 -8.47
N GLU A 36 4.06 -27.78 -9.06
CA GLU A 36 5.14 -26.98 -8.46
C GLU A 36 4.61 -26.53 -7.09
N GLU A 37 5.03 -27.24 -6.04
CA GLU A 37 4.70 -26.92 -4.67
C GLU A 37 5.26 -25.51 -4.40
N ASP A 38 4.39 -24.50 -4.46
CA ASP A 38 4.75 -23.10 -4.25
C ASP A 38 5.42 -22.98 -2.87
N ASP A 39 6.76 -22.90 -2.87
CA ASP A 39 7.55 -22.73 -1.66
C ASP A 39 7.00 -21.52 -0.88
N PRO A 40 6.76 -21.65 0.44
CA PRO A 40 6.15 -20.59 1.22
C PRO A 40 7.03 -19.32 1.18
N ILE A 41 6.49 -18.25 0.60
CA ILE A 41 7.19 -16.96 0.47
C ILE A 41 7.48 -16.39 1.86
N THR A 42 8.76 -16.34 2.22
CA THR A 42 9.23 -15.72 3.46
C THR A 42 9.71 -14.28 3.22
N LEU A 43 9.06 -13.30 3.83
CA LEU A 43 9.42 -11.87 3.71
C LEU A 43 10.64 -11.45 4.56
N GLY A 44 11.10 -12.33 5.46
CA GLY A 44 12.21 -12.09 6.39
C GLY A 44 11.75 -11.78 7.83
N PHE A 45 12.73 -11.50 8.70
CA PHE A 45 12.52 -11.22 10.12
C PHE A 45 12.74 -9.74 10.45
N VAL A 46 12.04 -9.25 11.48
CA VAL A 46 12.18 -7.86 11.93
C VAL A 46 13.41 -7.73 12.83
N ASP A 47 14.39 -6.97 12.37
CA ASP A 47 15.58 -6.61 13.13
C ASP A 47 15.62 -5.13 13.51
N LYS A 48 16.25 -4.82 14.65
CA LYS A 48 16.50 -3.44 15.05
C LYS A 48 17.50 -2.80 14.07
N PRO A 49 17.26 -1.56 13.60
CA PRO A 49 18.19 -0.88 12.72
C PRO A 49 19.53 -0.67 13.44
N LYS A 50 20.63 -0.93 12.74
CA LYS A 50 21.98 -0.64 13.26
C LYS A 50 22.19 0.85 13.49
N ASN A 51 21.63 1.67 12.62
CA ASN A 51 21.72 3.12 12.68
C ASN A 51 20.37 3.77 12.33
N GLU A 52 19.99 4.85 13.01
CA GLU A 52 18.71 5.53 12.73
C GLU A 52 18.64 6.13 11.33
N TRP A 53 19.78 6.61 10.81
CA TRP A 53 19.84 7.21 9.47
C TRP A 53 19.51 6.19 8.37
N SER A 54 19.68 4.88 8.59
CA SER A 54 19.33 3.86 7.59
C SER A 54 17.83 3.77 7.33
N LEU A 55 16.99 4.36 8.20
CA LEU A 55 15.54 4.42 8.03
C LEU A 55 15.05 5.63 7.21
N ARG A 56 15.97 6.47 6.71
CA ARG A 56 15.62 7.63 5.87
C ARG A 56 15.33 7.19 4.42
N ARG A 57 14.53 8.00 3.71
CA ARG A 57 13.97 7.65 2.38
C ARG A 57 15.02 7.32 1.31
N GLN A 58 16.18 7.97 1.37
CA GLN A 58 17.29 7.78 0.42
C GLN A 58 17.96 6.40 0.51
N TYR A 59 17.74 5.65 1.59
CA TYR A 59 18.29 4.30 1.76
C TYR A 59 17.26 3.20 1.45
N PHE A 60 16.09 3.59 0.95
CA PHE A 60 15.02 2.69 0.53
C PHE A 60 14.72 1.54 1.53
N PRO A 61 14.42 1.85 2.82
CA PRO A 61 14.32 0.82 3.85
C PRO A 61 13.06 -0.04 3.68
N SER A 62 13.21 -1.35 3.88
CA SER A 62 12.10 -2.23 4.28
C SER A 62 12.01 -2.25 5.80
N LYS A 63 10.83 -1.95 6.36
CA LYS A 63 10.64 -1.79 7.81
C LYS A 63 9.20 -1.97 8.27
N THR A 64 9.02 -2.17 9.56
CA THR A 64 7.71 -2.19 10.21
C THR A 64 7.54 -0.97 11.12
N GLY A 65 6.33 -0.42 11.16
CA GLY A 65 5.99 0.70 12.04
C GLY A 65 6.71 2.03 11.78
N GLY A 66 6.47 2.97 12.70
CA GLY A 66 7.06 4.31 12.68
C GLY A 66 6.52 5.22 11.58
N VAL A 67 7.30 6.26 11.25
CA VAL A 67 6.97 7.21 10.16
C VAL A 67 7.43 6.62 8.83
N PRO A 68 6.61 6.58 7.78
CA PRO A 68 7.01 6.10 6.45
C PRO A 68 8.18 6.91 5.89
N ALA A 69 9.13 6.20 5.29
CA ALA A 69 10.17 6.83 4.48
C ALA A 69 9.61 6.97 3.05
N TRP A 70 8.79 8.00 2.84
CA TRP A 70 8.07 8.20 1.58
C TRP A 70 9.00 8.22 0.37
N LEU A 71 8.76 7.31 -0.57
CA LEU A 71 9.52 7.21 -1.81
C LEU A 71 9.33 8.47 -2.67
N ASP A 72 8.09 8.86 -2.97
CA ASP A 72 7.80 10.19 -3.50
C ASP A 72 7.54 11.15 -2.32
N PRO A 73 8.47 12.08 -2.04
CA PRO A 73 8.34 12.94 -0.86
C PRO A 73 7.29 14.04 -1.04
N LEU A 74 6.75 14.25 -2.24
CA LEU A 74 5.79 15.32 -2.55
C LEU A 74 4.36 14.78 -2.72
N ASN A 75 4.20 13.63 -3.38
CA ASN A 75 2.90 13.05 -3.72
C ASN A 75 2.38 12.07 -2.66
N ILE A 76 2.39 12.49 -1.39
CA ILE A 76 1.86 11.70 -0.27
C ILE A 76 0.32 11.62 -0.36
N PRO A 77 -0.29 10.42 -0.17
CA PRO A 77 -1.74 10.28 -0.14
C PRO A 77 -2.41 11.18 0.90
N SER A 78 -3.57 11.74 0.55
CA SER A 78 -4.30 12.69 1.40
C SER A 78 -5.80 12.39 1.44
N GLY A 79 -6.55 13.20 2.19
CA GLY A 79 -8.01 13.07 2.29
C GLY A 79 -8.45 11.72 2.82
N ARG A 80 -9.47 11.12 2.18
CA ARG A 80 -10.07 9.85 2.61
C ARG A 80 -9.11 8.67 2.56
N SER A 81 -8.07 8.72 1.74
CA SER A 81 -7.08 7.65 1.65
C SER A 81 -6.19 7.58 2.90
N SER A 82 -5.98 8.71 3.59
CA SER A 82 -5.13 8.78 4.79
C SER A 82 -5.81 8.34 6.09
N VAL A 83 -7.13 8.07 6.06
CA VAL A 83 -7.94 7.79 7.24
C VAL A 83 -8.69 6.46 7.13
N CYS A 84 -9.02 5.87 8.27
CA CYS A 84 -9.91 4.72 8.38
C CYS A 84 -11.32 5.08 7.93
N ASP A 85 -11.93 4.30 7.03
CA ASP A 85 -13.30 4.57 6.57
C ASP A 85 -14.37 4.30 7.66
N ILE A 86 -13.99 3.65 8.76
CA ILE A 86 -14.90 3.28 9.85
C ILE A 86 -14.95 4.35 10.95
N CYS A 87 -13.79 4.74 11.49
CA CYS A 87 -13.71 5.72 12.59
C CYS A 87 -13.21 7.11 12.19
N GLY A 88 -12.72 7.27 10.95
CA GLY A 88 -12.13 8.52 10.46
C GLY A 88 -10.78 8.88 11.07
N ASP A 89 -10.16 8.01 11.87
CA ASP A 89 -8.81 8.24 12.41
C ASP A 89 -7.75 8.07 11.32
N PRO A 90 -6.68 8.89 11.32
CA PRO A 90 -5.54 8.67 10.44
C PRO A 90 -4.95 7.27 10.66
N LEU A 91 -4.66 6.58 9.56
CA LEU A 91 -4.07 5.25 9.61
C LEU A 91 -2.60 5.33 10.03
N GLN A 92 -2.10 4.25 10.65
CA GLN A 92 -0.70 4.12 11.07
C GLN A 92 0.02 3.14 10.17
N LEU A 93 1.31 3.39 9.91
CA LEU A 93 2.14 2.50 9.12
C LEU A 93 2.32 1.18 9.88
N LEU A 94 1.98 0.07 9.22
CA LEU A 94 2.26 -1.27 9.70
C LEU A 94 3.57 -1.79 9.07
N LEU A 95 3.66 -1.72 7.74
CA LEU A 95 4.76 -2.30 6.97
C LEU A 95 5.10 -1.42 5.77
N GLN A 96 6.38 -1.30 5.49
CA GLN A 96 6.94 -0.68 4.31
C GLN A 96 7.94 -1.66 3.68
N VAL A 97 7.79 -1.94 2.39
CA VAL A 97 8.67 -2.85 1.65
C VAL A 97 9.20 -2.15 0.41
N TYR A 98 10.52 -2.09 0.28
CA TYR A 98 11.17 -1.75 -0.98
C TYR A 98 11.34 -3.02 -1.81
N ALA A 99 10.78 -3.02 -3.01
CA ALA A 99 10.76 -4.17 -3.90
C ALA A 99 11.05 -3.68 -5.33
N PRO A 100 12.31 -3.35 -5.68
CA PRO A 100 12.64 -2.80 -7.00
C PRO A 100 12.22 -3.71 -8.15
N THR A 101 12.17 -3.14 -9.36
CA THR A 101 11.92 -3.89 -10.60
C THR A 101 13.01 -3.58 -11.62
N ASP A 102 13.23 -4.48 -12.57
CA ASP A 102 14.22 -4.28 -13.63
C ASP A 102 13.79 -3.25 -14.69
N LYS A 103 12.52 -2.82 -14.66
CA LYS A 103 11.98 -1.85 -15.61
C LYS A 103 12.36 -0.43 -15.21
N GLU A 104 13.16 0.23 -16.05
CA GLU A 104 13.67 1.60 -15.85
C GLU A 104 12.57 2.63 -15.52
N THR A 105 11.35 2.50 -16.09
CA THR A 105 10.24 3.43 -15.84
C THR A 105 9.57 3.24 -14.47
N THR A 106 9.76 2.09 -13.82
CA THR A 106 9.14 1.74 -12.54
C THR A 106 10.13 1.10 -11.56
N PHE A 107 11.41 1.43 -11.72
CA PHE A 107 12.52 0.78 -11.05
C PHE A 107 12.37 0.80 -9.53
N HIS A 108 12.16 1.97 -8.94
CA HIS A 108 11.88 2.06 -7.52
C HIS A 108 10.41 1.76 -7.29
N ARG A 109 10.12 0.68 -6.56
CA ARG A 109 8.77 0.33 -6.12
C ARG A 109 8.77 0.15 -4.61
N MET A 110 7.92 0.92 -3.93
CA MET A 110 7.61 0.74 -2.52
C MET A 110 6.15 0.36 -2.32
N LEU A 111 5.92 -0.58 -1.42
CA LEU A 111 4.61 -0.92 -0.89
C LEU A 111 4.52 -0.41 0.54
N PHE A 112 3.42 0.26 0.86
CA PHE A 112 3.11 0.73 2.20
C PHE A 112 1.79 0.15 2.66
N VAL A 113 1.77 -0.53 3.79
CA VAL A 113 0.58 -1.08 4.44
C VAL A 113 0.27 -0.20 5.64
N PHE A 114 -0.91 0.39 5.64
CA PHE A 114 -1.42 1.21 6.75
C PHE A 114 -2.65 0.56 7.37
N MET A 115 -2.78 0.65 8.68
CA MET A 115 -3.91 0.08 9.41
C MET A 115 -4.46 1.01 10.47
N CYS A 116 -5.74 0.82 10.79
CA CYS A 116 -6.37 1.46 11.94
C CYS A 116 -5.91 0.73 13.21
N PRO A 117 -5.44 1.44 14.25
CA PRO A 117 -5.05 0.81 15.51
C PRO A 117 -6.25 0.29 16.34
N SER A 118 -7.49 0.60 15.94
CA SER A 118 -8.69 0.17 16.65
C SER A 118 -9.07 -1.27 16.26
N MET A 119 -8.95 -2.20 17.21
CA MET A 119 -9.41 -3.59 17.02
C MET A 119 -10.88 -3.69 16.60
N LYS A 120 -11.74 -2.76 17.07
CA LYS A 120 -13.14 -2.70 16.64
C LYS A 120 -13.29 -2.40 15.15
N CYS A 121 -12.41 -1.56 14.60
CA CYS A 121 -12.41 -1.26 13.17
C CYS A 121 -11.88 -2.44 12.35
N LEU A 122 -10.82 -3.10 12.82
CA LEU A 122 -10.25 -4.28 12.15
C LEU A 122 -11.25 -5.44 12.09
N LEU A 123 -11.89 -5.77 13.21
CA LEU A 123 -12.91 -6.83 13.27
C LEU A 123 -14.14 -6.50 12.41
N ARG A 124 -14.57 -5.23 12.42
CA ARG A 124 -15.67 -4.79 11.56
C ARG A 124 -15.29 -4.91 10.09
N ASP A 125 -14.11 -4.46 9.68
CA ASP A 125 -13.63 -4.57 8.30
C ASP A 125 -13.53 -6.03 7.85
N GLN A 126 -13.02 -6.93 8.71
CA GLN A 126 -13.02 -8.37 8.45
C GLN A 126 -14.44 -8.90 8.21
N HIS A 127 -15.40 -8.52 9.05
CA HIS A 127 -16.80 -8.92 8.85
C HIS A 127 -17.41 -8.33 7.56
N GLU A 128 -17.10 -7.08 7.21
CA GLU A 128 -17.58 -6.46 5.97
C GLU A 128 -16.96 -7.13 4.71
N GLN A 129 -15.73 -7.65 4.80
CA GLN A 129 -15.08 -8.40 3.71
C GLN A 129 -15.78 -9.73 3.41
N TRP A 130 -16.41 -10.34 4.40
CA TRP A 130 -17.16 -11.60 4.21
C TRP A 130 -18.47 -11.42 3.43
N LYS A 131 -18.98 -10.20 3.31
CA LYS A 131 -20.25 -9.94 2.62
C LYS A 131 -20.05 -9.98 1.11
N ARG A 132 -20.85 -10.79 0.41
CA ARG A 132 -20.78 -10.93 -1.07
C ARG A 132 -21.08 -9.63 -1.84
N HIS A 133 -21.88 -8.71 -1.27
CA HIS A 133 -22.23 -7.43 -1.90
C HIS A 133 -22.35 -6.29 -0.87
N PRO A 134 -21.23 -5.68 -0.44
CA PRO A 134 -21.29 -4.50 0.41
C PRO A 134 -21.69 -3.28 -0.43
N GLU A 135 -22.76 -2.57 -0.05
CA GLU A 135 -23.19 -1.34 -0.75
C GLU A 135 -22.12 -0.25 -0.75
N LYS A 136 -21.25 -0.23 0.26
CA LYS A 136 -20.11 0.68 0.34
C LYS A 136 -18.92 0.01 1.04
N PRO A 137 -17.83 -0.31 0.32
CA PRO A 137 -16.65 -0.89 0.95
C PRO A 137 -16.07 0.13 1.95
N SER A 138 -15.87 -0.32 3.18
CA SER A 138 -15.24 0.47 4.25
C SER A 138 -14.01 -0.29 4.72
N ARG A 139 -12.83 0.32 4.55
CA ARG A 139 -11.56 -0.32 4.87
C ARG A 139 -10.87 0.35 6.05
N SER A 140 -10.39 -0.50 6.95
CA SER A 140 -9.55 -0.17 8.09
C SER A 140 -8.06 -0.43 7.82
N VAL A 141 -7.76 -1.19 6.75
CA VAL A 141 -6.41 -1.41 6.22
C VAL A 141 -6.34 -0.88 4.79
N LYS A 142 -5.29 -0.14 4.45
CA LYS A 142 -5.07 0.42 3.11
C LYS A 142 -3.63 0.18 2.66
N VAL A 143 -3.47 -0.22 1.41
CA VAL A 143 -2.17 -0.46 0.80
C VAL A 143 -1.92 0.56 -0.29
N PHE A 144 -0.72 1.14 -0.30
CA PHE A 144 -0.30 2.09 -1.30
C PHE A 144 0.92 1.55 -2.04
N ARG A 145 0.88 1.66 -3.36
CA ARG A 145 2.02 1.41 -4.23
C ARG A 145 2.56 2.75 -4.71
N CYS A 146 3.83 3.00 -4.47
CA CYS A 146 4.55 4.14 -5.03
C CYS A 146 5.62 3.63 -5.98
N GLN A 147 5.64 4.17 -7.20
CA GLN A 147 6.63 3.80 -8.22
C GLN A 147 7.30 5.05 -8.78
N LEU A 148 8.62 4.99 -8.92
CA LEU A 148 9.41 6.02 -9.58
C LEU A 148 10.36 5.37 -10.60
N PRO A 149 10.64 6.06 -11.72
CA PRO A 149 11.70 5.64 -12.63
C PRO A 149 13.07 5.70 -11.95
N ARG A 150 14.04 4.96 -12.49
CA ARG A 150 15.42 4.94 -11.97
C ARG A 150 16.03 6.33 -11.97
N ILE A 151 15.90 7.04 -13.09
CA ILE A 151 16.29 8.45 -13.21
C ILE A 151 15.08 9.29 -12.78
N ASN A 152 15.17 9.92 -11.62
CA ASN A 152 14.11 10.77 -11.08
C ASN A 152 14.69 11.99 -10.32
N PRO A 153 13.88 13.02 -10.04
CA PRO A 153 14.37 14.25 -9.40
C PRO A 153 14.76 14.12 -7.92
N PHE A 154 14.51 12.99 -7.26
CA PHE A 154 14.60 12.85 -5.81
C PHE A 154 15.82 12.04 -5.35
N TYR A 155 16.28 11.10 -6.17
CA TYR A 155 17.34 10.15 -5.85
C TYR A 155 18.37 10.07 -6.97
N SER A 156 19.63 9.86 -6.58
CA SER A 156 20.70 9.55 -7.53
C SER A 156 20.46 8.16 -8.15
N PRO A 157 20.81 7.96 -9.44
CA PRO A 157 20.71 6.66 -10.11
C PRO A 157 21.76 5.66 -9.61
N GLU A 158 22.80 6.14 -8.92
CA GLU A 158 23.80 5.32 -8.25
C GLU A 158 23.26 4.80 -6.90
N CYS A 159 23.75 3.63 -6.47
CA CYS A 159 23.38 3.08 -5.17
C CYS A 159 23.85 4.02 -4.04
N PRO A 160 23.00 4.37 -3.07
CA PRO A 160 23.39 5.22 -1.96
C PRO A 160 24.53 4.56 -1.18
N GLN A 161 25.59 5.33 -0.91
CA GLN A 161 26.61 4.89 0.03
C GLN A 161 25.96 4.84 1.42
N TYR A 162 26.08 3.71 2.12
CA TYR A 162 25.56 3.54 3.48
C TYR A 162 26.43 4.27 4.51
N ASN A 163 26.47 5.61 4.42
CA ASN A 163 27.10 6.51 5.37
C ASN A 163 26.13 7.63 5.73
N GLU A 164 26.32 8.29 6.87
CA GLU A 164 25.36 9.30 7.39
C GLU A 164 25.21 10.54 6.49
N SER A 165 26.13 10.76 5.54
CA SER A 165 26.27 12.02 4.81
C SER A 165 25.33 12.18 3.61
N HIS A 166 24.62 11.12 3.20
CA HIS A 166 23.77 11.19 2.01
C HIS A 166 22.42 11.86 2.34
N GLU A 167 22.23 13.08 1.84
CA GLU A 167 20.97 13.81 1.93
C GLU A 167 20.23 13.75 0.59
N PRO A 168 18.92 13.45 0.57
CA PRO A 168 18.17 13.38 -0.67
C PRO A 168 17.89 14.77 -1.25
N ALA A 169 17.65 14.82 -2.56
CA ALA A 169 17.29 16.07 -3.21
C ALA A 169 15.91 16.56 -2.76
N GLY A 170 15.83 17.85 -2.42
CA GLY A 170 14.61 18.56 -2.06
C GLY A 170 14.04 18.24 -0.68
N SER A 171 13.40 19.24 -0.09
CA SER A 171 12.54 19.03 1.09
C SER A 171 11.26 18.30 0.67
N GLY A 172 10.83 17.33 1.49
CA GLY A 172 9.53 16.69 1.29
C GLY A 172 8.36 17.60 1.65
N ALA A 173 7.14 17.09 1.40
CA ALA A 173 5.92 17.73 1.82
C ALA A 173 5.92 17.95 3.35
N ALA A 174 5.31 19.05 3.77
CA ALA A 174 5.16 19.33 5.19
C ALA A 174 4.24 18.30 5.85
N LEU A 175 4.77 17.56 6.82
CA LEU A 175 4.06 16.48 7.49
C LEU A 175 3.34 17.01 8.74
N CYS A 176 2.43 16.19 9.24
CA CYS A 176 1.74 16.45 10.49
C CYS A 176 2.73 16.43 11.68
N ASP A 177 2.76 17.49 12.48
CA ASP A 177 3.64 17.60 13.66
C ASP A 177 3.30 16.62 14.78
N TRP A 178 2.12 15.99 14.73
CA TRP A 178 1.72 14.98 15.72
C TRP A 178 2.18 13.57 15.36
N CYS A 179 1.93 13.11 14.12
CA CYS A 179 2.21 11.73 13.74
C CYS A 179 3.39 11.58 12.78
N GLY A 180 3.84 12.65 12.14
CA GLY A 180 4.89 12.62 11.12
C GLY A 180 4.52 11.89 9.82
N THR A 181 3.39 11.17 9.74
CA THR A 181 3.04 10.29 8.62
C THR A 181 2.46 11.02 7.41
N TRP A 182 1.39 11.78 7.63
CA TRP A 182 0.54 12.32 6.57
C TRP A 182 0.80 13.81 6.38
N LYS A 183 0.42 14.36 5.22
CA LYS A 183 0.52 15.80 4.95
C LYS A 183 -0.21 16.60 6.03
N GLY A 184 0.46 17.63 6.53
CA GLY A 184 -0.03 18.53 7.56
C GLY A 184 -0.84 19.69 6.97
N ASP A 185 -1.90 19.40 6.23
CA ASP A 185 -2.65 20.40 5.47
C ASP A 185 -3.45 21.38 6.36
N LYS A 186 -3.70 21.03 7.63
CA LYS A 186 -4.43 21.87 8.58
C LYS A 186 -3.47 22.59 9.52
N LEU A 187 -3.42 23.92 9.44
CA LEU A 187 -2.67 24.74 10.39
C LEU A 187 -3.46 24.95 11.69
N CYS A 188 -2.74 25.02 12.81
CA CYS A 188 -3.30 25.49 14.06
C CYS A 188 -3.82 26.92 13.87
N SER A 189 -5.12 27.13 14.07
CA SER A 189 -5.76 28.45 13.92
C SER A 189 -5.18 29.52 14.85
N SER A 190 -4.57 29.07 15.94
CA SER A 190 -4.01 29.90 17.01
C SER A 190 -2.59 30.37 16.67
N CYS A 191 -1.61 29.48 16.54
CA CYS A 191 -0.21 29.87 16.25
C CYS A 191 0.13 29.96 14.75
N ARG A 192 -0.66 29.34 13.87
CA ARG A 192 -0.41 29.21 12.42
C ARG A 192 0.96 28.62 12.04
N GLN A 193 1.62 27.94 12.97
CA GLN A 193 2.91 27.27 12.74
C GLN A 193 2.74 25.75 12.74
N ALA A 194 2.07 25.20 13.76
CA ALA A 194 1.84 23.77 13.84
C ALA A 194 0.84 23.27 12.78
N ARG A 195 1.13 22.11 12.19
CA ARG A 195 0.45 21.47 11.06
C ARG A 195 -0.08 20.10 11.45
N TYR A 196 -1.29 19.79 11.01
CA TYR A 196 -2.00 18.56 11.35
C TYR A 196 -2.67 17.94 10.13
N CYS A 197 -2.64 16.60 10.04
CA CYS A 197 -3.36 15.89 8.99
C CYS A 197 -4.85 15.69 9.33
N SER A 198 -5.22 15.81 10.61
CA SER A 198 -6.61 15.68 11.07
C SER A 198 -6.87 16.55 12.30
N GLU A 199 -8.14 16.90 12.51
CA GLU A 199 -8.58 17.60 13.72
C GLU A 199 -8.36 16.74 14.97
N LYS A 200 -8.46 15.42 14.85
CA LYS A 200 -8.16 14.50 15.95
C LYS A 200 -6.69 14.58 16.35
N HIS A 201 -5.76 14.61 15.39
CA HIS A 201 -4.33 14.79 15.68
C HIS A 201 -4.04 16.16 16.31
N GLN A 202 -4.70 17.22 15.84
CA GLN A 202 -4.63 18.53 16.50
C GLN A 202 -5.13 18.45 17.95
N ALA A 203 -6.28 17.82 18.20
CA ALA A 203 -6.87 17.71 19.54
C ALA A 203 -6.04 16.85 20.49
N MET A 204 -5.37 15.80 19.99
CA MET A 204 -4.42 15.00 20.77
C MET A 204 -3.16 15.81 21.10
N SER A 205 -2.54 16.42 20.08
CA SER A 205 -1.37 17.31 20.25
C SER A 205 -1.65 18.45 21.24
N TRP A 206 -2.85 19.03 21.19
CA TRP A 206 -3.28 20.08 22.13
C TRP A 206 -3.25 19.60 23.59
N ARG A 207 -3.73 18.38 23.85
CA ARG A 207 -3.81 17.79 25.20
C ARG A 207 -2.44 17.40 25.75
N THR A 208 -1.53 16.96 24.89
CA THR A 208 -0.22 16.40 25.31
C THR A 208 0.90 17.43 25.41
N GLY A 209 0.72 18.64 24.89
CA GLY A 209 1.70 19.71 25.10
C GLY A 209 1.57 20.92 24.18
N HIS A 210 0.90 20.80 23.03
CA HIS A 210 0.81 21.93 22.11
C HIS A 210 0.06 23.13 22.73
N LYS A 211 -0.85 22.94 23.70
CA LYS A 211 -1.51 24.06 24.39
C LYS A 211 -0.51 25.08 24.97
N THR A 212 0.56 24.61 25.61
CA THR A 212 1.60 25.49 26.20
C THR A 212 2.55 26.00 25.12
N ALA A 213 3.04 25.13 24.24
CA ALA A 213 3.96 25.49 23.16
C ALA A 213 3.34 26.49 22.16
N CYS A 214 2.03 26.40 21.89
CA CYS A 214 1.30 27.27 20.97
C CYS A 214 1.41 28.74 21.37
N GLN A 215 1.40 29.05 22.67
CA GLN A 215 1.54 30.42 23.16
C GLN A 215 2.95 30.96 22.91
N GLN A 216 3.98 30.15 23.14
CA GLN A 216 5.37 30.52 22.88
C GLN A 216 5.60 30.78 21.38
N MET A 217 5.05 29.91 20.53
CA MET A 217 5.12 30.04 19.06
C MET A 217 4.48 31.33 18.56
N LYS A 218 3.36 31.79 19.16
CA LYS A 218 2.73 33.05 18.76
C LYS A 218 3.63 34.27 18.95
N VAL A 219 4.46 34.26 19.99
CA VAL A 219 5.28 35.42 20.38
C VAL A 219 6.53 35.54 19.49
N SER A 220 7.01 34.43 18.92
CA SER A 220 8.21 34.38 18.10
C SER A 220 8.00 34.65 16.61
N SER A 221 6.77 34.88 16.13
CA SER A 221 6.53 35.35 14.75
C SER A 221 6.96 36.82 14.61
N PRO A 222 7.99 37.17 13.81
CA PRO A 222 8.33 38.57 13.59
C PRO A 222 7.20 39.23 12.80
N VAL A 223 6.70 40.34 13.33
CA VAL A 223 5.81 41.26 12.61
C VAL A 223 6.64 41.91 11.50
N PHE A 224 6.69 41.30 10.32
CA PHE A 224 7.10 42.01 9.11
C PHE A 224 5.94 42.93 8.70
N GLY A 225 6.07 44.21 9.06
CA GLY A 225 5.22 45.28 8.55
C GLY A 225 5.36 45.43 7.03
N PRO A 226 4.36 46.03 6.35
CA PRO A 226 4.34 46.10 4.90
C PRO A 226 5.28 47.20 4.42
N ASN A 227 6.47 46.83 3.92
CA ASN A 227 7.29 47.73 3.13
C ASN A 227 7.10 47.47 1.64
N LYS A 228 6.64 48.52 0.96
CA LYS A 228 6.48 48.64 -0.48
C LYS A 228 7.85 48.74 -1.15
N SER A 229 8.13 47.84 -2.09
CA SER A 229 8.97 48.02 -3.30
C SER A 229 9.11 46.62 -3.91
N GLY A 230 8.63 46.33 -5.11
CA GLY A 230 9.19 46.80 -6.37
C GLY A 230 9.26 45.58 -7.29
N THR A 231 8.56 45.67 -8.41
CA THR A 231 8.31 44.64 -9.42
C THR A 231 9.60 44.11 -10.06
N THR A 232 9.75 42.78 -10.17
CA THR A 232 10.34 42.13 -11.35
C THR A 232 9.75 40.73 -11.53
N SER A 233 9.11 40.53 -12.67
CA SER A 233 8.57 39.28 -13.19
C SER A 233 9.70 38.33 -13.60
N LEU A 234 9.63 37.07 -13.18
CA LEU A 234 10.35 35.98 -13.86
C LEU A 234 9.37 34.82 -14.04
N GLU A 235 9.14 34.51 -15.31
CA GLU A 235 8.18 33.52 -15.80
C GLU A 235 8.56 32.11 -15.35
N SER A 236 7.59 31.40 -14.77
CA SER A 236 7.74 29.99 -14.40
C SER A 236 7.23 29.14 -15.56
N HIS A 237 8.17 28.50 -16.26
CA HIS A 237 7.86 27.51 -17.29
C HIS A 237 7.16 26.30 -16.66
N LYS A 238 5.88 26.11 -17.01
CA LYS A 238 5.12 24.89 -16.74
C LYS A 238 5.70 23.73 -17.55
N GLY A 239 6.60 22.96 -16.93
CA GLY A 239 6.93 21.61 -17.37
C GLY A 239 5.83 20.65 -16.95
N HIS A 240 5.00 20.24 -17.90
CA HIS A 240 3.99 19.20 -17.71
C HIS A 240 4.69 17.84 -17.79
N PHE A 241 5.20 17.34 -16.66
CA PHE A 241 5.65 15.95 -16.57
C PHE A 241 4.47 15.09 -16.09
N GLY A 242 3.97 14.27 -17.00
CA GLY A 242 2.95 13.27 -16.71
C GLY A 242 3.49 12.26 -15.70
N LEU A 243 3.08 12.41 -14.44
CA LEU A 243 3.23 11.37 -13.44
C LEU A 243 2.09 10.37 -13.66
N GLU A 244 2.42 9.18 -14.12
CA GLU A 244 1.47 8.07 -14.11
C GLU A 244 0.99 7.82 -12.68
N PHE A 245 -0.33 7.69 -12.57
CA PHE A 245 -1.09 7.73 -11.34
C PHE A 245 -0.62 6.72 -10.29
N CYS A 246 -0.62 7.15 -9.02
CA CYS A 246 -0.55 6.28 -7.85
C CYS A 246 -1.74 5.30 -7.91
N THR A 247 -1.49 4.06 -8.34
CA THR A 247 -2.53 3.04 -8.44
C THR A 247 -2.94 2.59 -7.04
N PHE A 248 -4.21 2.77 -6.70
CA PHE A 248 -4.78 2.28 -5.46
C PHE A 248 -4.99 0.77 -5.58
N ILE A 249 -4.22 -0.01 -4.85
CA ILE A 249 -4.57 -1.41 -4.60
C ILE A 249 -5.38 -1.41 -3.32
N THR A 250 -6.69 -1.54 -3.43
CA THR A 250 -7.51 -1.92 -2.29
C THR A 250 -7.12 -3.36 -1.93
N ALA A 251 -6.34 -3.53 -0.87
CA ALA A 251 -6.09 -4.86 -0.34
C ALA A 251 -7.42 -5.42 0.20
N SER A 252 -7.99 -6.37 -0.54
CA SER A 252 -8.76 -7.44 0.07
C SER A 252 -7.71 -8.36 0.67
N ILE A 253 -7.69 -8.54 1.99
CA ILE A 253 -6.94 -9.65 2.59
C ILE A 253 -7.84 -10.86 2.38
N SER A 254 -7.79 -11.41 1.17
CA SER A 254 -8.24 -12.77 0.89
C SER A 254 -7.11 -13.67 1.38
N LEU A 255 -7.17 -14.09 2.64
CA LEU A 255 -6.58 -15.39 2.97
C LEU A 255 -7.50 -16.41 2.31
N LEU A 256 -6.98 -17.12 1.30
CA LEU A 256 -7.57 -18.28 0.64
C LEU A 256 -8.88 -17.99 -0.12
N ASP A 257 -8.77 -17.86 -1.43
CA ASP A 257 -9.35 -18.81 -2.40
C ASP A 257 -9.00 -18.33 -3.83
N GLU A 258 -8.81 -19.31 -4.70
CA GLU A 258 -8.06 -19.35 -5.96
C GLU A 258 -8.52 -18.43 -7.12
N ILE A 259 -7.61 -18.37 -8.12
CA ILE A 259 -7.67 -17.88 -9.53
C ILE A 259 -7.18 -16.45 -9.78
#